data_AF-A0A660UK77-F1
#
_entry.id   AF-A0A660UK77-F1
#
_cell.length_a   1.000
_cell.length_b   1.000
_cell.length_c   1.000
_cell.angle_alpha   90.00
_cell.angle_beta   90.00
_cell.angle_gamma   90.00
#
_symmetry.space_group_name_H-M   'P 1'
#
loop_
_entity.id
_entity.type
_entity.pdbx_description
1 polymer ?
#
loop_
_entity_poly.entity_id
_entity_poly.type
_entity_poly.pdbx_seq_one_letter_code
_entity_poly.pdbx_strand_id
1 'polypeptide(L)'
;MSLELRRADWAVMAAFISTFLWFSVNALVVWIGWLYLNLAISAAVLTLAALRWDGPGYLKHGVIAAIGGALIYSIVDRLFVRMVMVLSYLRRDVPVFSTPLSVVLTWALMIEIGIYLYLRMREFTGRFYIPALIIGALAFASTIGLSELGSAGRIWVWNISRAPRPFIAHTPLYTALANFFVPFTAPYVVQHRIIGAIRCGVAISAIQLACYIFFFKIMPIPL
;
A
#
# COMPACT_ATOMS: atom_id res chain seq x y z
N MET A 1 7.02 3.57 -28.91
CA MET A 1 6.30 2.86 -27.82
C MET A 1 5.47 1.75 -28.43
N SER A 2 5.64 0.49 -28.00
CA SER A 2 4.93 -0.65 -28.61
C SER A 2 3.42 -0.62 -28.30
N LEU A 3 2.62 -1.20 -29.20
CA LEU A 3 1.16 -1.31 -29.04
C LEU A 3 0.78 -2.06 -27.75
N GLU A 4 1.57 -3.08 -27.40
CA GLU A 4 1.41 -3.88 -26.19
C GLU A 4 1.57 -3.03 -24.92
N LEU A 5 2.63 -2.21 -24.86
CA LEU A 5 2.85 -1.32 -23.72
C LEU A 5 1.69 -0.32 -23.56
N ARG A 6 1.13 0.17 -24.66
CA ARG A 6 -0.04 1.05 -24.62
C ARG A 6 -1.26 0.34 -24.01
N ARG A 7 -1.48 -0.94 -24.31
CA ARG A 7 -2.58 -1.72 -23.72
C ARG A 7 -2.38 -1.98 -22.23
N ALA A 8 -1.15 -2.25 -21.81
CA ALA A 8 -0.80 -2.37 -20.40
C ALA A 8 -1.10 -1.07 -19.63
N ASP A 9 -0.82 0.10 -20.22
CA ASP A 9 -1.15 1.40 -19.60
C ASP A 9 -2.63 1.60 -19.34
N TRP A 10 -3.46 1.26 -20.33
CA TRP A 10 -4.90 1.37 -20.20
C TRP A 10 -5.42 0.44 -19.11
N ALA A 11 -4.87 -0.78 -18.99
CA ALA A 11 -5.22 -1.71 -17.93
C ALA A 11 -4.85 -1.16 -16.54
N VAL A 12 -3.64 -0.61 -16.40
CA VAL A 12 -3.16 0.00 -15.14
C VAL A 12 -4.02 1.22 -14.77
N MET A 13 -4.28 2.09 -15.72
CA MET A 13 -5.10 3.28 -15.49
C MET A 13 -6.53 2.91 -15.13
N ALA A 14 -7.12 1.93 -15.83
CA ALA A 14 -8.45 1.43 -15.52
C ALA A 14 -8.53 0.83 -14.11
N ALA A 15 -7.56 0.00 -13.71
CA ALA A 15 -7.51 -0.59 -12.37
C ALA A 15 -7.33 0.48 -11.26
N PHE A 16 -6.51 1.50 -11.53
CA PHE A 16 -6.32 2.63 -10.61
C PHE A 16 -7.63 3.42 -10.44
N ILE A 17 -8.21 3.90 -11.54
CA ILE A 17 -9.45 4.69 -11.53
C ILE A 17 -10.61 3.87 -10.95
N SER A 18 -10.77 2.61 -11.33
CA SER A 18 -11.82 1.75 -10.79
C SER A 18 -11.70 1.65 -9.28
N THR A 19 -10.50 1.45 -8.75
CA THR A 19 -10.28 1.33 -7.31
C THR A 19 -10.71 2.58 -6.56
N PHE A 20 -10.32 3.77 -7.01
CA PHE A 20 -10.78 5.01 -6.40
C PHE A 20 -12.30 5.20 -6.50
N LEU A 21 -12.90 4.90 -7.66
CA LEU A 21 -14.35 4.98 -7.83
C LEU A 21 -15.09 4.04 -6.89
N TRP A 22 -14.62 2.81 -6.74
CA TRP A 22 -15.24 1.84 -5.84
C TRP A 22 -15.09 2.22 -4.37
N PHE A 23 -13.98 2.84 -3.97
CA PHE A 23 -13.85 3.44 -2.64
C PHE A 23 -14.87 4.57 -2.43
N SER A 24 -15.07 5.44 -3.42
CA SER A 24 -16.08 6.50 -3.37
C SER A 24 -17.51 5.94 -3.31
N VAL A 25 -17.82 4.90 -4.08
CA VAL A 25 -19.13 4.21 -4.02
C VAL A 25 -19.34 3.58 -2.65
N ASN A 26 -18.31 2.96 -2.07
CA ASN A 26 -18.41 2.33 -0.74
C ASN A 26 -18.63 3.37 0.37
N ALA A 27 -18.06 4.58 0.22
CA ALA A 27 -18.34 5.70 1.12
C ALA A 27 -19.83 6.13 1.09
N LEU A 28 -20.54 5.91 -0.02
CA LEU A 28 -21.97 6.20 -0.17
C LEU A 28 -22.86 5.02 0.23
N VAL A 29 -22.45 3.80 -0.12
CA VAL A 29 -23.18 2.56 0.11
C VAL A 29 -22.26 1.61 0.87
N VAL A 30 -22.42 1.60 2.19
CA VAL A 30 -21.55 0.86 3.13
C VAL A 30 -21.71 -0.64 2.93
N TRP A 31 -20.94 -1.21 2.01
CA TRP A 31 -20.83 -2.65 1.78
C TRP A 31 -19.43 -3.02 1.33
N ILE A 32 -18.68 -3.68 2.20
CA ILE A 32 -17.31 -4.10 1.93
C ILE A 32 -17.19 -5.09 0.75
N GLY A 33 -18.29 -5.79 0.39
CA GLY A 33 -18.33 -6.71 -0.74
C GLY A 33 -17.98 -6.06 -2.08
N TRP A 34 -18.37 -4.80 -2.29
CA TRP A 34 -18.00 -4.02 -3.48
C TRP A 34 -16.49 -3.86 -3.63
N LEU A 35 -15.80 -3.68 -2.49
CA LEU A 35 -14.35 -3.52 -2.48
C LEU A 35 -13.66 -4.82 -2.89
N TYR A 36 -14.08 -5.96 -2.32
CA TYR A 36 -13.54 -7.26 -2.66
C TYR A 36 -13.78 -7.62 -4.13
N LEU A 37 -14.98 -7.32 -4.65
CA LEU A 37 -15.30 -7.57 -6.05
C LEU A 37 -14.40 -6.73 -6.98
N ASN A 38 -14.24 -5.44 -6.70
CA ASN A 38 -13.34 -4.60 -7.49
C ASN A 38 -11.89 -5.09 -7.41
N LEU A 39 -11.39 -5.42 -6.22
CA LEU A 39 -10.02 -5.91 -6.05
C LEU A 39 -9.79 -7.20 -6.84
N ALA A 40 -10.75 -8.13 -6.83
CA ALA A 40 -10.65 -9.36 -7.62
C ALA A 40 -10.63 -9.07 -9.13
N ILE A 41 -11.51 -8.19 -9.61
CA ILE A 41 -11.57 -7.79 -11.02
C ILE A 41 -10.28 -7.07 -11.43
N SER A 42 -9.83 -6.08 -10.66
CA SER A 42 -8.60 -5.33 -10.93
C SER A 42 -7.38 -6.25 -10.94
N ALA A 43 -7.23 -7.13 -9.96
CA ALA A 43 -6.14 -8.09 -9.91
C ALA A 43 -6.17 -9.06 -11.11
N ALA A 44 -7.35 -9.54 -11.51
CA ALA A 44 -7.50 -10.40 -12.68
C ALA A 44 -7.12 -9.66 -13.98
N VAL A 45 -7.59 -8.42 -14.16
CA VAL A 45 -7.29 -7.58 -15.32
C VAL A 45 -5.78 -7.31 -15.40
N LEU A 46 -5.14 -6.93 -14.30
CA LEU A 46 -3.71 -6.65 -14.28
C LEU A 46 -2.88 -7.92 -14.49
N THR A 47 -3.28 -9.05 -13.90
CA THR A 47 -2.62 -10.35 -14.15
C THR A 47 -2.73 -10.76 -15.61
N LEU A 48 -3.90 -10.61 -16.23
CA LEU A 48 -4.09 -10.88 -17.66
C LEU A 48 -3.26 -9.95 -18.53
N ALA A 49 -3.18 -8.67 -18.18
CA ALA A 49 -2.31 -7.70 -18.85
C ALA A 49 -0.83 -8.07 -18.70
N ALA A 50 -0.41 -8.51 -17.51
CA ALA A 50 0.93 -9.01 -17.23
C ALA A 50 1.28 -10.23 -18.09
N LEU A 51 0.33 -11.13 -18.32
CA LEU A 51 0.56 -12.33 -19.14
C LEU A 51 0.60 -12.01 -20.64
N ARG A 52 -0.23 -11.06 -21.11
CA ARG A 52 -0.46 -10.85 -22.55
C ARG A 52 0.29 -9.66 -23.16
N TRP A 53 0.52 -8.58 -22.41
CA TRP A 53 0.95 -7.29 -22.95
C TRP A 53 2.19 -6.71 -22.27
N ASP A 54 2.79 -7.43 -21.34
CA ASP A 54 3.94 -6.98 -20.55
C ASP A 54 5.26 -7.45 -21.16
N GLY A 55 5.60 -6.90 -22.33
CA GLY A 55 6.86 -7.18 -23.02
C GLY A 55 8.10 -6.95 -22.13
N PRO A 56 8.25 -5.79 -21.48
CA PRO A 56 9.37 -5.51 -20.58
C PRO A 56 9.32 -6.25 -19.24
N GLY A 57 8.17 -6.80 -18.86
CA GLY A 57 7.99 -7.52 -17.60
C GLY A 57 7.69 -6.62 -16.39
N TYR A 58 7.30 -5.36 -16.56
CA TYR A 58 7.06 -4.41 -15.47
C TYR A 58 5.87 -4.84 -14.59
N LEU A 59 4.77 -5.25 -15.21
CA LEU A 59 3.60 -5.75 -14.49
C LEU A 59 3.90 -7.05 -13.77
N LYS A 60 4.64 -7.98 -14.40
CA LYS A 60 5.04 -9.24 -13.77
C LYS A 60 5.86 -9.00 -12.48
N HIS A 61 6.77 -8.03 -12.50
CA HIS A 61 7.50 -7.65 -11.27
C HIS A 61 6.56 -7.03 -10.23
N GLY A 62 5.63 -6.18 -10.68
CA GLY A 62 4.60 -5.59 -9.82
C GLY A 62 3.75 -6.63 -9.11
N VAL A 63 3.17 -7.59 -9.86
CA VAL A 63 2.34 -8.69 -9.33
C VAL A 63 3.11 -9.51 -8.28
N ILE A 64 4.34 -9.93 -8.60
CA ILE A 64 5.15 -10.76 -7.69
C ILE A 64 5.46 -9.99 -6.40
N ALA A 65 5.86 -8.73 -6.53
CA ALA A 65 6.19 -7.89 -5.38
C ALA A 65 4.96 -7.53 -4.54
N ALA A 66 3.81 -7.29 -5.18
CA ALA A 66 2.54 -7.05 -4.51
C ALA A 66 2.09 -8.26 -3.69
N ILE A 67 2.10 -9.46 -4.28
CA ILE A 67 1.68 -10.70 -3.59
C ILE A 67 2.63 -11.00 -2.43
N GLY A 68 3.95 -11.03 -2.68
CA GLY A 68 4.91 -11.35 -1.61
C GLY A 68 4.99 -10.24 -0.56
N GLY A 69 4.89 -8.97 -0.98
CA GLY A 69 4.83 -7.83 -0.07
C GLY A 69 3.62 -7.90 0.85
N ALA A 70 2.42 -8.16 0.31
CA ALA A 70 1.19 -8.31 1.08
C ALA A 70 1.24 -9.52 2.04
N LEU A 71 1.80 -10.64 1.60
CA LEU A 71 1.97 -11.84 2.43
C LEU A 71 2.89 -11.57 3.62
N ILE A 72 4.09 -11.05 3.35
CA ILE A 72 5.07 -10.72 4.38
C ILE A 72 4.53 -9.63 5.31
N TYR A 73 3.90 -8.60 4.75
CA TYR A 73 3.25 -7.55 5.52
C TYR A 73 2.21 -8.14 6.48
N SER A 74 1.35 -9.04 6.02
CA SER A 74 0.34 -9.68 6.87
C SER A 74 0.95 -10.47 8.04
N ILE A 75 2.10 -11.12 7.80
CA ILE A 75 2.85 -11.83 8.85
C ILE A 75 3.41 -10.83 9.86
N VAL A 76 4.06 -9.77 9.38
CA VAL A 76 4.69 -8.76 10.23
C VAL A 76 3.66 -7.91 10.97
N ASP A 77 2.54 -7.53 10.35
CA ASP A 77 1.41 -6.83 10.97
C ASP A 77 0.89 -7.62 12.17
N ARG A 78 0.69 -8.94 12.03
CA ARG A 78 0.30 -9.81 13.16
C ARG A 78 1.36 -9.83 14.26
N LEU A 79 2.65 -9.86 13.93
CA LEU A 79 3.73 -9.80 14.91
C LEU A 79 3.79 -8.43 15.59
N PHE A 80 3.58 -7.35 14.85
CA PHE A 80 3.57 -5.99 15.35
C PHE A 80 2.39 -5.76 16.30
N VAL A 81 1.18 -6.18 15.93
CA VAL A 81 -0.01 -6.15 16.81
C VAL A 81 0.28 -6.91 18.11
N ARG A 82 0.91 -8.09 18.03
CA ARG A 82 1.34 -8.84 19.23
C ARG A 82 2.37 -8.08 20.05
N MET A 83 3.37 -7.48 19.44
CA MET A 83 4.40 -6.70 20.13
C MET A 83 3.83 -5.45 20.80
N VAL A 84 2.95 -4.71 20.12
CA VAL A 84 2.25 -3.53 20.68
C VAL A 84 1.36 -3.95 21.85
N MET A 85 0.66 -5.10 21.76
CA MET A 85 -0.10 -5.63 22.89
C MET A 85 0.79 -5.94 24.10
N VAL A 86 1.98 -6.51 23.88
CA VAL A 86 2.96 -6.80 24.94
C VAL A 86 3.54 -5.52 25.54
N LEU A 87 3.92 -4.55 24.70
CA LEU A 87 4.45 -3.26 25.15
C LEU A 87 3.39 -2.41 25.87
N SER A 88 2.11 -2.58 25.52
CA SER A 88 0.96 -1.92 26.17
C SER A 88 0.44 -2.69 27.41
N TYR A 89 1.20 -3.70 27.84
CA TYR A 89 1.19 -4.51 29.07
C TYR A 89 -0.09 -5.19 29.58
N LEU A 90 -1.33 -4.70 29.47
CA LEU A 90 -2.51 -5.39 30.05
C LEU A 90 -3.84 -4.70 29.68
N ARG A 91 -4.23 -4.70 28.41
CA ARG A 91 -5.61 -4.35 28.02
C ARG A 91 -6.18 -5.47 27.15
N ARG A 92 -7.22 -6.16 27.63
CA ARG A 92 -7.90 -7.26 26.92
C ARG A 92 -8.71 -6.80 25.70
N ASP A 93 -8.83 -5.48 25.49
CA ASP A 93 -9.67 -4.87 24.46
C ASP A 93 -8.89 -4.39 23.23
N VAL A 94 -7.88 -5.15 22.80
CA VAL A 94 -7.03 -4.82 21.63
C VAL A 94 -7.33 -5.69 20.39
N PRO A 95 -8.56 -6.14 20.06
CA PRO A 95 -8.81 -6.79 18.78
C PRO A 95 -8.82 -5.82 17.58
N VAL A 96 -8.57 -4.51 17.78
CA VAL A 96 -8.87 -3.44 16.80
C VAL A 96 -7.64 -2.98 15.97
N PHE A 97 -6.47 -3.63 16.07
CA PHE A 97 -5.26 -3.18 15.36
C PHE A 97 -4.85 -4.02 14.15
N SER A 98 -5.43 -5.20 13.91
CA SER A 98 -5.08 -5.95 12.70
C SER A 98 -5.57 -5.20 11.48
N THR A 99 -4.67 -4.92 10.54
CA THR A 99 -5.03 -4.25 9.29
C THR A 99 -6.06 -5.12 8.55
N PRO A 100 -7.28 -4.63 8.23
CA PRO A 100 -8.28 -5.45 7.58
C PRO A 100 -7.75 -6.00 6.25
N LEU A 101 -8.10 -7.24 5.92
CA LEU A 101 -7.61 -7.91 4.70
C LEU A 101 -7.88 -7.07 3.43
N SER A 102 -9.05 -6.45 3.36
CA SER A 102 -9.44 -5.52 2.30
C SER A 102 -8.43 -4.37 2.07
N VAL A 103 -7.87 -3.83 3.14
CA VAL A 103 -6.85 -2.78 3.10
C VAL A 103 -5.53 -3.34 2.60
N VAL A 104 -5.10 -4.49 3.13
CA VAL A 104 -3.88 -5.16 2.67
C VAL A 104 -3.93 -5.47 1.18
N LEU A 105 -5.08 -5.98 0.70
CA LEU A 105 -5.30 -6.27 -0.72
C LEU A 105 -5.30 -5.00 -1.59
N THR A 106 -5.87 -3.91 -1.08
CA THR A 106 -5.82 -2.61 -1.76
C THR A 106 -4.38 -2.11 -1.86
N TRP A 107 -3.59 -2.21 -0.78
CA TRP A 107 -2.18 -1.85 -0.80
C TRP A 107 -1.37 -2.74 -1.75
N ALA A 108 -1.68 -4.05 -1.81
CA ALA A 108 -1.08 -4.95 -2.80
C ALA A 108 -1.30 -4.42 -4.22
N LEU A 109 -2.54 -4.06 -4.56
CA LEU A 109 -2.87 -3.48 -5.86
C LEU A 109 -2.12 -2.16 -6.12
N MET A 110 -2.02 -1.29 -5.10
CA MET A 110 -1.27 -0.03 -5.22
C MET A 110 0.25 -0.26 -5.37
N ILE A 111 0.81 -1.27 -4.72
CA ILE A 111 2.23 -1.66 -4.87
C ILE A 111 2.48 -2.15 -6.30
N GLU A 112 1.59 -2.97 -6.85
CA GLU A 112 1.68 -3.45 -8.23
C GLU A 112 1.70 -2.28 -9.22
N ILE A 113 0.73 -1.37 -9.11
CA ILE A 113 0.63 -0.16 -9.94
C ILE A 113 1.86 0.73 -9.73
N GLY A 114 2.30 0.91 -8.48
CA GLY A 114 3.45 1.74 -8.12
C GLY A 114 4.75 1.22 -8.71
N ILE A 115 4.98 -0.09 -8.70
CA ILE A 115 6.17 -0.71 -9.30
C ILE A 115 6.14 -0.58 -10.82
N TYR A 116 4.97 -0.79 -11.44
CA TYR A 116 4.79 -0.58 -12.87
C TYR A 116 5.18 0.85 -13.28
N LEU A 117 4.60 1.85 -12.61
CA LEU A 117 4.86 3.25 -12.89
C LEU A 117 6.31 3.63 -12.57
N TYR A 118 6.88 3.12 -11.48
CA TYR A 118 8.28 3.34 -11.11
C TYR A 118 9.23 2.85 -12.20
N LEU A 119 9.09 1.59 -12.63
CA LEU A 119 9.95 0.99 -13.65
C LEU A 119 9.84 1.74 -14.97
N ARG A 120 8.62 2.12 -15.32
CA ARG A 120 8.34 2.85 -16.53
C ARG A 120 8.93 4.26 -16.53
N MET A 121 8.75 5.03 -15.45
CA MET A 121 9.38 6.35 -15.33
C MET A 121 10.90 6.25 -15.24
N ARG A 122 11.44 5.19 -14.63
CA ARG A 122 12.88 4.95 -14.56
C ARG A 122 13.48 4.72 -15.94
N GLU A 123 12.77 4.03 -16.84
CA GLU A 123 13.19 3.84 -18.23
C GLU A 123 13.39 5.18 -18.95
N PHE A 124 12.48 6.15 -18.72
CA PHE A 124 12.57 7.49 -19.33
C PHE A 124 13.60 8.40 -18.66
N THR A 125 13.68 8.38 -17.35
CA THR A 125 14.51 9.34 -16.58
C THR A 125 15.94 8.87 -16.38
N GLY A 126 16.21 7.56 -16.46
CA GLY A 126 17.50 6.95 -16.13
C GLY A 126 17.91 7.04 -14.66
N ARG A 127 17.14 7.76 -13.83
CA ARG A 127 17.45 8.06 -12.42
C ARG A 127 16.39 7.42 -11.52
N PHE A 128 16.79 6.83 -10.41
CA PHE A 128 15.86 6.12 -9.52
C PHE A 128 15.04 7.05 -8.61
N TYR A 129 15.62 8.19 -8.22
CA TYR A 129 15.04 9.06 -7.19
C TYR A 129 13.87 9.92 -7.70
N ILE A 130 13.82 10.23 -9.00
CA ILE A 130 12.71 11.00 -9.59
C ILE A 130 11.42 10.16 -9.58
N PRO A 131 11.41 8.93 -10.13
CA PRO A 131 10.27 8.02 -10.00
C PRO A 131 9.90 7.75 -8.53
N ALA A 132 10.89 7.53 -7.65
CA ALA A 132 10.65 7.28 -6.24
C ALA A 132 9.95 8.47 -5.55
N LEU A 133 10.38 9.71 -5.85
CA LEU A 133 9.76 10.92 -5.32
C LEU A 133 8.31 11.07 -5.79
N ILE A 134 8.05 10.86 -7.08
CA ILE A 134 6.70 10.99 -7.65
C ILE A 134 5.77 9.92 -7.08
N ILE A 135 6.19 8.66 -7.09
CA ILE A 135 5.40 7.56 -6.52
C ILE A 135 5.24 7.73 -5.00
N GLY A 136 6.27 8.22 -4.30
CA GLY A 136 6.20 8.53 -2.88
C GLY A 136 5.16 9.59 -2.57
N ALA A 137 5.15 10.70 -3.31
CA ALA A 137 4.15 11.75 -3.17
C ALA A 137 2.72 11.24 -3.46
N LEU A 138 2.57 10.44 -4.51
CA LEU A 138 1.29 9.80 -4.83
C LEU A 138 0.85 8.82 -3.73
N ALA A 139 1.76 8.02 -3.19
CA ALA A 139 1.48 7.09 -2.10
C ALA A 139 1.08 7.84 -0.82
N PHE A 140 1.75 8.95 -0.51
CA PHE A 140 1.39 9.83 0.60
C PHE A 140 -0.04 10.36 0.44
N ALA A 141 -0.35 10.98 -0.70
CA ALA A 141 -1.66 11.56 -0.98
C ALA A 141 -2.77 10.48 -1.01
N SER A 142 -2.50 9.33 -1.63
CA SER A 142 -3.43 8.20 -1.71
C SER A 142 -3.69 7.60 -0.34
N THR A 143 -2.67 7.54 0.54
CA THR A 143 -2.85 7.05 1.92
C THR A 143 -3.83 7.94 2.69
N ILE A 144 -3.69 9.27 2.57
CA ILE A 144 -4.62 10.21 3.20
C ILE A 144 -6.02 10.05 2.60
N GLY A 145 -6.14 10.13 1.27
CA GLY A 145 -7.44 10.08 0.59
C GLY A 145 -8.21 8.78 0.85
N LEU A 146 -7.53 7.64 0.76
CA LEU A 146 -8.14 6.33 1.04
C LEU A 146 -8.54 6.22 2.51
N SER A 147 -7.74 6.75 3.44
CA SER A 147 -8.05 6.75 4.88
C SER A 147 -9.30 7.57 5.20
N GLU A 148 -9.46 8.74 4.58
CA GLU A 148 -10.68 9.55 4.70
C GLU A 148 -11.90 8.80 4.15
N LEU A 149 -11.80 8.23 2.95
CA LEU A 149 -12.89 7.47 2.33
C LEU A 149 -13.24 6.21 3.14
N GLY A 150 -12.23 5.52 3.68
CA GLY A 150 -12.40 4.35 4.53
C GLY A 150 -13.05 4.68 5.88
N SER A 151 -12.70 5.82 6.48
CA SER A 151 -13.33 6.33 7.69
C SER A 151 -14.79 6.70 7.44
N ALA A 152 -15.08 7.46 6.37
CA ALA A 152 -16.43 7.86 5.99
C ALA A 152 -17.34 6.65 5.70
N GLY A 153 -16.84 5.67 4.95
CA GLY A 153 -17.56 4.42 4.66
C GLY A 153 -17.56 3.41 5.82
N ARG A 154 -16.95 3.73 6.97
CA ARG A 154 -16.76 2.81 8.12
C ARG A 154 -16.13 1.46 7.72
N ILE A 155 -15.30 1.48 6.67
CA ILE A 155 -14.67 0.29 6.06
C ILE A 155 -13.48 -0.17 6.90
N TRP A 156 -12.79 0.78 7.54
CA TRP A 156 -11.79 0.50 8.56
C TRP A 156 -11.92 1.47 9.73
N VAL A 157 -11.99 0.93 10.94
CA VAL A 157 -11.95 1.72 12.17
C VAL A 157 -10.55 1.60 12.72
N TRP A 158 -9.69 2.57 12.40
CA TRP A 158 -8.45 2.75 13.14
C TRP A 158 -8.79 3.43 14.46
N ASN A 159 -8.34 2.86 15.58
CA ASN A 159 -8.47 3.54 16.85
C ASN A 159 -7.42 4.67 16.94
N ILE A 160 -7.70 5.78 16.27
CA ILE A 160 -6.80 6.95 16.13
C ILE A 160 -6.39 7.50 17.49
N SER A 161 -7.23 7.35 18.52
CA SER A 161 -6.93 7.81 19.89
C SER A 161 -5.66 7.19 20.48
N ARG A 162 -5.23 6.03 19.96
CA ARG A 162 -4.06 5.28 20.43
C ARG A 162 -2.88 5.32 19.47
N ALA A 163 -2.95 6.13 18.42
CA ALA A 163 -1.84 6.32 17.50
C ALA A 163 -0.98 7.53 17.94
N PRO A 164 0.34 7.50 17.70
CA PRO A 164 1.18 8.68 17.91
C PRO A 164 0.70 9.86 17.07
N ARG A 165 0.62 11.04 17.69
CA ARG A 165 0.37 12.31 16.99
C ARG A 165 1.58 12.71 16.14
N PRO A 166 1.42 13.55 15.10
CA PRO A 166 0.20 14.25 14.69
C PRO A 166 -0.63 13.46 13.66
N PHE A 167 -1.85 13.92 13.45
CA PHE A 167 -2.79 13.38 12.47
C PHE A 167 -3.00 14.38 11.34
N ILE A 168 -3.18 13.88 10.13
CA ILE A 168 -3.79 14.63 9.04
C ILE A 168 -5.17 14.00 8.82
N ALA A 169 -6.20 14.74 9.21
CA ALA A 169 -7.58 14.27 9.27
C ALA A 169 -7.70 12.96 10.09
N HIS A 170 -8.07 11.83 9.48
CA HIS A 170 -8.18 10.52 10.14
C HIS A 170 -6.93 9.62 10.00
N THR A 171 -5.84 10.16 9.45
CA THR A 171 -4.63 9.40 9.13
C THR A 171 -3.47 9.77 10.05
N PRO A 172 -2.82 8.81 10.74
CA PRO A 172 -1.57 9.06 11.43
C PRO A 172 -0.48 9.50 10.45
N LEU A 173 0.17 10.63 10.74
CA LEU A 173 1.20 11.18 9.84
C LEU A 173 2.33 10.18 9.59
N TYR A 174 2.68 9.38 10.61
CA TYR A 174 3.73 8.37 10.49
C TYR A 174 3.41 7.33 9.39
N THR A 175 2.14 6.97 9.18
CA THR A 175 1.72 6.01 8.16
C THR A 175 1.86 6.61 6.76
N ALA A 176 1.42 7.87 6.58
CA ALA A 176 1.55 8.58 5.32
C ALA A 176 3.03 8.78 4.95
N LEU A 177 3.87 9.17 5.91
CA LEU A 177 5.31 9.31 5.73
C LEU A 177 5.99 7.97 5.43
N ALA A 178 5.59 6.89 6.11
CA ALA A 178 6.14 5.57 5.80
C ALA A 178 5.87 5.18 4.34
N ASN A 179 4.63 5.37 3.88
CA ASN A 179 4.26 5.10 2.49
C ASN A 179 4.95 6.05 1.48
N PHE A 180 5.31 7.26 1.89
CA PHE A 180 6.17 8.16 1.10
C PHE A 180 7.60 7.64 0.93
N PHE A 181 8.18 7.05 1.98
CA PHE A 181 9.57 6.57 1.95
C PHE A 181 9.74 5.20 1.29
N VAL A 182 8.72 4.34 1.30
CA VAL A 182 8.78 2.98 0.72
C VAL A 182 9.31 2.97 -0.73
N PRO A 183 8.86 3.84 -1.66
CA PRO A 183 9.35 3.85 -3.04
C PRO A 183 10.85 4.10 -3.19
N PHE A 184 11.51 4.73 -2.22
CA PHE A 184 12.97 4.91 -2.24
C PHE A 184 13.73 3.58 -2.07
N THR A 185 13.06 2.53 -1.60
CA THR A 185 13.61 1.17 -1.52
C THR A 185 13.42 0.37 -2.82
N ALA A 186 12.71 0.92 -3.81
CA ALA A 186 12.46 0.25 -5.09
C ALA A 186 13.73 -0.25 -5.82
N PRO A 187 14.88 0.46 -5.81
CA PRO A 187 16.13 -0.09 -6.37
C PRO A 187 16.56 -1.41 -5.74
N TYR A 188 16.36 -1.58 -4.44
CA TYR A 188 16.71 -2.78 -3.70
C TYR A 188 15.70 -3.91 -3.91
N VAL A 189 14.43 -3.56 -4.07
CA VAL A 189 13.31 -4.49 -4.31
C VAL A 189 13.35 -5.05 -5.74
N VAL A 190 13.57 -4.21 -6.74
CA VAL A 190 13.32 -4.58 -8.15
C VAL A 190 14.48 -5.34 -8.81
N GLN A 191 15.63 -5.48 -8.14
CA GLN A 191 16.79 -6.21 -8.67
C GLN A 191 16.54 -7.70 -8.92
N HIS A 192 15.72 -8.36 -8.10
CA HIS A 192 15.46 -9.79 -8.19
C HIS A 192 13.97 -10.06 -8.03
N ARG A 193 13.36 -10.86 -8.91
CA ARG A 193 11.91 -11.10 -8.90
C ARG A 193 11.39 -11.67 -7.58
N ILE A 194 11.89 -12.85 -7.17
CA ILE A 194 11.40 -13.57 -5.99
C ILE A 194 11.91 -12.93 -4.69
N ILE A 195 13.21 -12.67 -4.62
CA ILE A 195 13.83 -12.04 -3.44
C ILE A 195 13.27 -10.62 -3.25
N GLY A 196 12.95 -9.93 -4.34
CA GLY A 196 12.29 -8.62 -4.34
C GLY A 196 10.96 -8.62 -3.62
N ALA A 197 10.17 -9.68 -3.74
CA ALA A 197 8.89 -9.80 -3.05
C ALA A 197 9.06 -9.81 -1.52
N ILE A 198 10.05 -10.56 -1.02
CA ILE A 198 10.41 -10.59 0.40
C ILE A 198 10.95 -9.23 0.84
N ARG A 199 11.87 -8.65 0.05
CA ARG A 199 12.47 -7.34 0.32
C ARG A 199 11.42 -6.24 0.36
N CYS A 200 10.40 -6.30 -0.49
CA CYS A 200 9.29 -5.34 -0.54
C CYS A 200 8.52 -5.36 0.78
N GLY A 201 8.07 -6.55 1.21
CA GLY A 201 7.36 -6.69 2.49
C GLY A 201 8.20 -6.26 3.69
N VAL A 202 9.46 -6.70 3.75
CA VAL A 202 10.38 -6.31 4.84
C VAL A 202 10.63 -4.79 4.85
N ALA A 203 10.84 -4.17 3.69
CA ALA A 203 11.07 -2.73 3.59
C ALA A 203 9.84 -1.93 4.05
N ILE A 204 8.64 -2.31 3.60
CA ILE A 204 7.39 -1.67 4.03
C ILE A 204 7.26 -1.76 5.56
N SER A 205 7.39 -2.96 6.11
CA SER A 205 7.24 -3.17 7.55
C SER A 205 8.32 -2.46 8.37
N ALA A 206 9.57 -2.49 7.94
CA ALA A 206 10.68 -1.83 8.65
C ALA A 206 10.53 -0.31 8.65
N ILE A 207 10.15 0.28 7.50
CA ILE A 207 9.92 1.72 7.40
C ILE A 207 8.73 2.14 8.27
N GLN A 208 7.61 1.40 8.21
CA GLN A 208 6.45 1.69 9.05
C GLN A 208 6.78 1.58 10.54
N LEU A 209 7.53 0.56 10.95
CA LEU A 209 7.98 0.38 12.33
C LEU A 209 8.91 1.53 12.77
N ALA A 210 9.87 1.91 11.93
CA ALA A 210 10.80 3.00 12.22
C ALA A 210 10.07 4.33 12.38
N CYS A 211 9.13 4.63 11.48
CA CYS A 211 8.26 5.80 11.59
C CYS A 211 7.43 5.75 12.87
N TYR A 212 6.79 4.61 13.19
CA TYR A 212 6.03 4.46 14.42
C TYR A 212 6.88 4.73 15.67
N ILE A 213 8.06 4.11 15.79
CA ILE A 213 8.97 4.28 16.93
C ILE A 213 9.43 5.73 17.06
N PHE A 214 9.78 6.39 15.96
CA PHE A 214 10.19 7.79 15.95
C PHE A 214 9.10 8.70 16.50
N PHE A 215 7.88 8.58 15.98
CA PHE A 215 6.75 9.38 16.45
C PHE A 215 6.33 9.02 17.88
N PHE A 216 6.37 7.74 18.27
CA PHE A 216 6.06 7.32 19.64
C PHE A 216 7.04 7.91 20.67
N LYS A 217 8.34 7.99 20.34
CA LYS A 217 9.35 8.57 21.23
C LYS A 217 9.26 10.09 21.35
N ILE A 218 8.89 10.78 20.27
CA ILE A 218 8.89 12.25 20.21
C ILE A 218 7.54 12.83 20.65
N MET A 219 6.45 12.11 20.39
CA MET A 219 5.07 12.55 20.66
C MET A 219 4.34 11.45 21.44
N PRO A 220 4.46 11.44 22.78
CA PRO A 220 3.80 10.45 23.61
C PRO A 220 2.29 10.53 23.45
N ILE A 221 1.64 9.36 23.41
CA ILE A 221 0.19 9.25 23.34
C ILE A 221 -0.36 9.76 24.69
N PRO A 222 -1.26 10.77 24.70
CA PRO A 222 -1.91 11.18 25.94
C PRO A 222 -2.77 10.00 26.44
N LEU A 223 -2.46 9.54 27.65
CA LEU A 223 -3.18 8.46 28.34
C LEU A 223 -4.59 8.88 28.75
#